data_AF-A0A955CGJ9-F1
#
_entry.id   AF-A0A955CGJ9-F1
#
_cell.length_a   1.000
_cell.length_b   1.000
_cell.length_c   1.000
_cell.angle_alpha   90.00
_cell.angle_beta   90.00
_cell.angle_gamma   90.00
#
_symmetry.space_group_name_H-M   'P 1'
#
loop_
_entity.id
_entity.type
_entity.pdbx_description
1 polymer ?
#
loop_
_entity_poly.entity_id
_entity_poly.type
_entity_poly.pdbx_seq_one_letter_code
_entity_poly.pdbx_strand_id
1 'polypeptide(L)'
;MPATTYDPRLVSVLAALLWVQFFAAVDAAEPITATSTRGHSHNDYWHSRPLQDALDAGFHSIEADVFLVDGKLLVGHAPNELSPDRTLDALYLMPLARRLEADAGQVEKPGHSDDRRPQLTLLVDIKTDAEATYSALRDALRPYAKWLLPPQENSLTRPPLRIIVSGNRPYEAIARDTNRLVGIDGRPGDLQTNELSADVMPWVSESWPRLFLWRGEGTIPEEEMQRLEDLVATAHA
;
A
#
# COMPACT_ATOMS: atom_id res chain seq x y z
N MET A 1 -71.00 -20.65 -62.04
CA MET A 1 -71.78 -20.59 -60.78
C MET A 1 -71.53 -19.23 -60.14
N PRO A 2 -72.56 -18.57 -59.59
CA PRO A 2 -72.58 -17.13 -59.33
C PRO A 2 -72.06 -16.74 -57.94
N ALA A 3 -71.86 -15.42 -57.79
CA ALA A 3 -71.29 -14.68 -56.67
C ALA A 3 -72.18 -14.59 -55.42
N THR A 4 -71.54 -14.31 -54.26
CA THR A 4 -72.05 -13.46 -53.17
C THR A 4 -70.89 -13.15 -52.19
N THR A 5 -70.30 -11.96 -52.27
CA THR A 5 -70.45 -10.79 -51.37
C THR A 5 -69.65 -10.85 -50.07
N TYR A 6 -68.60 -10.01 -50.03
CA TYR A 6 -67.79 -9.65 -48.86
C TYR A 6 -68.51 -8.54 -48.07
N ASP A 7 -68.68 -8.72 -46.76
CA ASP A 7 -69.21 -7.70 -45.84
C ASP A 7 -68.07 -7.15 -44.96
N PRO A 8 -67.67 -5.87 -45.13
CA PRO A 8 -66.63 -5.25 -44.32
C PRO A 8 -67.27 -4.35 -43.26
N ARG A 9 -67.62 -4.88 -42.09
CA ARG A 9 -67.81 -4.12 -40.84
C ARG A 9 -68.01 -5.05 -39.64
N LEU A 10 -67.31 -4.70 -38.55
CA LEU A 10 -67.44 -5.22 -37.17
C LEU A 10 -66.77 -6.60 -36.96
N VAL A 11 -65.74 -6.77 -36.15
CA VAL A 11 -65.56 -6.20 -34.81
C VAL A 11 -64.07 -5.98 -34.54
N SER A 12 -63.76 -4.75 -34.16
CA SER A 12 -62.52 -4.31 -33.57
C SER A 12 -62.30 -4.99 -32.21
N VAL A 13 -61.18 -5.69 -32.03
CA VAL A 13 -60.60 -5.88 -30.70
C VAL A 13 -59.11 -5.53 -30.79
N LEU A 14 -58.77 -4.45 -30.11
CA LEU A 14 -57.42 -3.92 -29.95
C LEU A 14 -56.47 -4.99 -29.39
N ALA A 15 -55.47 -5.38 -30.16
CA ALA A 15 -54.25 -5.99 -29.61
C ALA A 15 -53.27 -4.85 -29.31
N ALA A 16 -53.34 -4.33 -28.08
CA ALA A 16 -52.38 -3.36 -27.58
C ALA A 16 -50.99 -4.01 -27.48
N LEU A 17 -50.02 -3.35 -28.10
CA LEU A 17 -48.59 -3.59 -27.98
C LEU A 17 -48.17 -3.47 -26.51
N LEU A 18 -47.68 -4.55 -25.92
CA LEU A 18 -46.96 -4.55 -24.65
C LEU A 18 -45.50 -4.94 -24.93
N TRP A 19 -44.71 -3.94 -25.33
CA TRP A 19 -43.25 -4.03 -25.28
C TRP A 19 -42.83 -3.81 -23.83
N VAL A 20 -42.67 -4.89 -23.07
CA VAL A 20 -42.01 -4.83 -21.77
C VAL A 20 -40.51 -4.71 -22.03
N GLN A 21 -39.98 -3.49 -21.97
CA GLN A 21 -38.54 -3.28 -21.88
C GLN A 21 -38.10 -3.57 -20.45
N PHE A 22 -37.49 -4.74 -20.24
CA PHE A 22 -36.78 -5.06 -19.02
C PHE A 22 -35.44 -4.31 -19.04
N PHE A 23 -35.44 -3.07 -18.56
CA PHE A 23 -34.20 -2.50 -18.05
C PHE A 23 -33.93 -3.18 -16.72
N ALA A 24 -33.08 -4.21 -16.74
CA ALA A 24 -32.40 -4.61 -15.52
C ALA A 24 -31.65 -3.36 -15.05
N ALA A 25 -32.02 -2.83 -13.89
CA ALA A 25 -31.17 -1.90 -13.18
C ALA A 25 -29.87 -2.65 -12.96
N VAL A 26 -28.83 -2.28 -13.71
CA VAL A 26 -27.47 -2.57 -13.28
C VAL A 26 -27.35 -1.80 -12.00
N ASP A 27 -27.42 -2.51 -10.88
CA ASP A 27 -27.09 -1.94 -9.59
C ASP A 27 -25.66 -1.42 -9.75
N ALA A 28 -25.52 -0.10 -9.85
CA ALA A 28 -24.21 0.51 -9.84
C ALA A 28 -23.64 0.13 -8.48
N ALA A 29 -22.63 -0.73 -8.47
CA ALA A 29 -21.94 -1.09 -7.24
C ALA A 29 -21.62 0.20 -6.51
N GLU A 30 -22.17 0.35 -5.29
CA GLU A 30 -21.84 1.46 -4.40
C GLU A 30 -20.32 1.63 -4.42
N PRO A 31 -19.79 2.84 -4.68
CA PRO A 31 -18.36 3.04 -4.64
C PRO A 31 -17.90 2.60 -3.26
N ILE A 32 -16.97 1.64 -3.21
CA ILE A 32 -16.37 1.15 -1.96
C ILE A 32 -15.73 2.36 -1.28
N THR A 33 -16.49 3.02 -0.41
CA THR A 33 -16.09 4.13 0.44
C THR A 33 -15.46 3.59 1.72
N ALA A 34 -14.82 2.43 1.63
CA ALA A 34 -14.02 1.89 2.71
C ALA A 34 -12.65 2.56 2.64
N THR A 35 -12.51 3.73 3.26
CA THR A 35 -11.20 4.30 3.58
C THR A 35 -10.50 3.35 4.55
N SER A 36 -9.63 2.48 4.03
CA SER A 36 -8.92 1.52 4.86
C SER A 36 -7.56 2.10 5.26
N THR A 37 -7.48 2.64 6.47
CA THR A 37 -6.18 2.98 7.10
C THR A 37 -5.29 1.76 7.30
N ARG A 38 -5.83 0.55 7.12
CA ARG A 38 -5.14 -0.74 7.22
C ARG A 38 -4.75 -1.34 5.88
N GLY A 39 -5.09 -0.70 4.76
CA GLY A 39 -4.70 -1.18 3.44
C GLY A 39 -3.27 -0.78 3.07
N HIS A 40 -2.70 -1.53 2.14
CA HIS A 40 -1.35 -1.33 1.61
C HIS A 40 -1.41 -1.15 0.09
N SER A 41 -0.90 -0.02 -0.41
CA SER A 41 -0.78 0.27 -1.85
C SER A 41 0.47 -0.43 -2.39
N HIS A 42 0.31 -1.70 -2.78
CA HIS A 42 1.36 -2.53 -3.36
C HIS A 42 1.66 -2.08 -4.80
N ASN A 43 2.94 -1.97 -5.17
CA ASN A 43 3.38 -1.42 -6.46
C ASN A 43 2.72 -0.09 -6.83
N ASP A 44 2.67 0.84 -5.88
CA ASP A 44 1.95 2.09 -6.00
C ASP A 44 2.35 2.92 -7.24
N TYR A 45 3.60 2.77 -7.67
CA TYR A 45 4.18 3.46 -8.82
C TYR A 45 3.52 3.10 -10.16
N TRP A 46 2.71 2.04 -10.24
CA TRP A 46 1.90 1.74 -11.44
C TRP A 46 0.67 2.64 -11.58
N HIS A 47 0.28 3.36 -10.52
CA HIS A 47 -0.82 4.32 -10.59
C HIS A 47 -0.45 5.55 -11.43
N SER A 48 -1.47 6.23 -11.95
CA SER A 48 -1.29 7.43 -12.76
C SER A 48 -0.81 8.62 -11.92
N ARG A 49 -1.22 8.68 -10.64
CA ARG A 49 -0.71 9.62 -9.65
C ARG A 49 -0.15 8.81 -8.47
N PRO A 50 1.10 8.29 -8.57
CA PRO A 50 1.76 7.62 -7.46
C PRO A 50 1.71 8.47 -6.19
N LEU A 51 1.62 7.83 -5.04
CA LEU A 51 1.33 8.38 -3.72
C LEU A 51 -0.08 9.00 -3.60
N GLN A 52 -0.47 9.90 -4.51
CA GLN A 52 -1.71 10.67 -4.37
C GLN A 52 -2.95 9.78 -4.47
N ASP A 53 -3.00 8.85 -5.42
CA ASP A 53 -4.13 7.93 -5.56
C ASP A 53 -4.31 7.07 -4.29
N ALA A 54 -3.21 6.61 -3.68
CA ALA A 54 -3.24 5.87 -2.42
C ALA A 54 -3.71 6.71 -1.23
N LEU A 55 -3.23 7.95 -1.13
CA LEU A 55 -3.66 8.89 -0.09
C LEU A 55 -5.13 9.27 -0.22
N ASP A 56 -5.61 9.52 -1.44
CA ASP A 56 -7.02 9.81 -1.73
C ASP A 56 -7.93 8.62 -1.37
N ALA A 57 -7.42 7.39 -1.52
CA ALA A 57 -8.10 6.17 -1.09
C ALA A 57 -7.99 5.90 0.44
N GLY A 58 -7.25 6.72 1.18
CA GLY A 58 -7.06 6.61 2.62
C GLY A 58 -5.99 5.60 3.07
N PHE A 59 -5.17 5.09 2.15
CA PHE A 59 -4.04 4.22 2.50
C PHE A 59 -2.93 5.02 3.19
N HIS A 60 -2.33 4.39 4.20
CA HIS A 60 -1.18 4.93 4.94
C HIS A 60 0.02 3.99 4.88
N SER A 61 -0.05 2.95 4.07
CA SER A 61 1.04 2.01 3.82
C SER A 61 1.19 1.86 2.31
N ILE A 62 2.37 2.14 1.80
CA ILE A 62 2.64 2.26 0.36
C ILE A 62 3.96 1.57 0.05
N GLU A 63 4.06 0.88 -1.07
CA GLU A 63 5.30 0.22 -1.51
C GLU A 63 5.86 0.84 -2.79
N ALA A 64 7.19 0.94 -2.83
CA ALA A 64 7.94 1.26 -4.02
C ALA A 64 9.11 0.29 -4.23
N ASP A 65 9.17 -0.29 -5.43
CA ASP A 65 10.31 -1.08 -5.91
C ASP A 65 11.43 -0.14 -6.33
N VAL A 66 12.61 -0.27 -5.71
CA VAL A 66 13.72 0.67 -5.87
C VAL A 66 14.97 -0.01 -6.43
N PHE A 67 15.47 0.60 -7.50
CA PHE A 67 16.71 0.23 -8.18
C PHE A 67 17.75 1.34 -8.00
N LEU A 68 18.97 0.98 -7.60
CA LEU A 68 20.12 1.87 -7.68
C LEU A 68 20.72 1.83 -9.09
N VAL A 69 20.65 2.95 -9.82
CA VAL A 69 21.22 3.10 -11.17
C VAL A 69 22.00 4.40 -11.21
N ASP A 70 23.30 4.33 -11.52
CA ASP A 70 24.20 5.49 -11.62
C ASP A 70 24.11 6.46 -10.42
N GLY A 71 24.02 5.90 -9.21
CA GLY A 71 23.90 6.67 -7.96
C GLY A 71 22.51 7.25 -7.68
N LYS A 72 21.51 6.99 -8.53
CA LYS A 72 20.12 7.42 -8.35
C LYS A 72 19.24 6.25 -7.93
N LEU A 73 18.30 6.53 -7.03
CA LEU A 73 17.26 5.59 -6.61
C LEU A 73 16.04 5.75 -7.54
N LEU A 74 15.95 4.89 -8.55
CA LEU A 74 14.87 4.86 -9.52
C LEU A 74 13.77 3.90 -9.08
N VAL A 75 12.53 4.20 -9.42
CA VAL A 75 11.36 3.39 -9.05
C VAL A 75 10.77 2.70 -10.27
N GLY A 76 10.49 1.41 -10.15
CA GLY A 76 9.80 0.59 -11.14
C GLY A 76 9.89 -0.88 -10.79
N HIS A 77 9.09 -1.75 -11.42
CA HIS A 77 9.10 -3.17 -11.10
C HIS A 77 10.29 -3.92 -11.71
N ALA A 78 10.66 -3.54 -12.93
CA ALA A 78 11.75 -4.14 -13.69
C ALA A 78 12.65 -3.06 -14.33
N PRO A 79 13.92 -3.40 -14.68
CA PRO A 79 14.87 -2.43 -15.25
C PRO A 79 14.39 -1.68 -16.49
N ASN A 80 13.53 -2.29 -17.31
CA ASN A 80 12.96 -1.68 -18.52
C ASN A 80 11.82 -0.68 -18.25
N GLU A 81 11.32 -0.59 -17.02
CA GLU A 81 10.32 0.40 -16.59
C GLU A 81 10.96 1.65 -15.99
N LEU A 82 12.29 1.62 -15.75
CA LEU A 82 12.99 2.71 -15.09
C LEU A 82 13.10 3.93 -16.00
N SER A 83 12.85 5.09 -15.40
CA SER A 83 13.04 6.39 -16.04
C SER A 83 13.88 7.29 -15.13
N PRO A 84 14.84 8.08 -15.67
CA PRO A 84 15.63 9.02 -14.89
C PRO A 84 14.82 10.04 -14.07
N ASP A 85 13.59 10.32 -14.50
CA ASP A 85 12.69 11.28 -13.85
C ASP A 85 11.81 10.64 -12.77
N ARG A 86 11.76 9.30 -12.71
CA ARG A 86 10.95 8.54 -11.75
C ARG A 86 11.80 8.07 -10.58
N THR A 87 12.33 9.03 -9.83
CA THR A 87 13.13 8.75 -8.64
C THR A 87 12.26 8.52 -7.41
N LEU A 88 12.78 7.79 -6.41
CA LEU A 88 12.13 7.63 -5.10
C LEU A 88 11.80 8.99 -4.47
N ASP A 89 12.72 9.94 -4.63
CA ASP A 89 12.57 11.30 -4.12
C ASP A 89 11.41 12.05 -4.79
N ALA A 90 11.38 12.04 -6.13
CA ALA A 90 10.39 12.77 -6.91
C ALA A 90 8.98 12.20 -6.75
N LEU A 91 8.84 10.87 -6.69
CA LEU A 91 7.54 10.20 -6.57
C LEU A 91 7.01 10.17 -5.14
N TYR A 92 7.88 10.05 -4.14
CA TYR A 92 7.45 9.76 -2.76
C TYR A 92 7.99 10.75 -1.73
N LEU A 93 9.31 10.85 -1.55
CA LEU A 93 9.88 11.55 -0.39
C LEU A 93 9.56 13.05 -0.38
N MET A 94 9.80 13.74 -1.51
CA MET A 94 9.55 15.17 -1.62
C MET A 94 8.05 15.49 -1.52
N PRO A 95 7.13 14.80 -2.23
CA PRO A 95 5.69 15.00 -2.06
C PRO A 95 5.20 14.76 -0.62
N LEU A 96 5.67 13.70 0.04
CA LEU A 96 5.34 13.40 1.44
C LEU A 96 5.79 14.52 2.38
N ALA A 97 7.03 14.98 2.21
CA ALA A 97 7.57 16.07 3.02
C ALA A 97 6.76 17.36 2.86
N ARG A 98 6.40 17.74 1.62
CA ARG A 98 5.56 18.91 1.34
C ARG A 98 4.19 18.80 2.01
N ARG A 99 3.60 17.60 2.00
CA ARG A 99 2.32 17.35 2.68
C ARG A 99 2.44 17.56 4.19
N LEU A 100 3.48 17.00 4.80
CA LEU A 100 3.73 17.14 6.24
C LEU A 100 4.02 18.59 6.65
N GLU A 101 4.73 19.35 5.81
CA GLU A 101 4.96 20.78 6.02
C GLU A 101 3.65 21.58 5.98
N ALA A 102 2.80 21.31 4.99
CA ALA A 102 1.50 21.96 4.87
C ALA A 102 0.58 21.64 6.05
N ASP A 103 0.59 20.38 6.52
CA ASP A 103 -0.18 19.94 7.69
C ASP A 103 0.32 20.63 8.98
N ALA A 104 1.64 20.69 9.20
CA ALA A 104 2.22 21.34 10.39
C ALA A 104 1.81 22.82 10.48
N GLY A 105 1.83 23.55 9.37
CA GLY A 105 1.36 24.94 9.31
C GLY A 105 -0.15 25.12 9.52
N GLN A 106 -0.95 24.04 9.46
CA GLN A 106 -2.38 24.07 9.80
C GLN A 106 -2.64 23.78 11.28
N VAL A 107 -1.88 22.86 11.90
CA VAL A 107 -2.00 22.52 13.33
C VAL A 107 -1.63 23.70 14.24
N GLU A 108 -0.71 24.57 13.80
CA GLU A 108 -0.37 25.83 14.49
C GLU A 108 -1.53 26.85 14.53
N LYS A 109 -2.64 26.61 13.81
CA LYS A 109 -3.84 27.46 13.87
C LYS A 109 -4.75 27.03 15.02
N PRO A 110 -5.30 27.96 15.82
CA PRO A 110 -6.23 27.63 16.89
C PRO A 110 -7.43 26.80 16.37
N GLY A 111 -7.61 25.58 16.92
CA GLY A 111 -8.73 24.69 16.60
C GLY A 111 -8.42 23.48 15.72
N HIS A 112 -7.16 23.24 15.33
CA HIS A 112 -6.74 22.11 14.48
C HIS A 112 -5.86 21.07 15.21
N SER A 113 -6.17 20.74 16.47
CA SER A 113 -5.47 19.69 17.22
C SER A 113 -6.18 18.34 17.07
N ASP A 114 -5.98 17.65 15.94
CA ASP A 114 -6.30 16.23 15.87
C ASP A 114 -5.03 15.40 16.05
N ASP A 115 -4.84 14.95 17.28
CA ASP A 115 -3.64 14.30 17.83
C ASP A 115 -3.50 12.82 17.40
N ARG A 116 -4.17 12.40 16.32
CA ARG A 116 -4.33 10.97 15.95
C ARG A 116 -4.20 10.67 14.46
N ARG A 117 -3.38 11.42 13.72
CA ARG A 117 -3.08 11.02 12.34
C ARG A 117 -2.29 9.70 12.35
N PRO A 118 -2.73 8.68 11.60
CA PRO A 118 -1.97 7.44 11.47
C PRO A 118 -0.61 7.74 10.83
N GLN A 119 0.44 7.09 11.34
CA GLN A 119 1.78 7.17 10.77
C GLN A 119 1.75 6.64 9.33
N LEU A 120 2.32 7.39 8.39
CA LEU A 120 2.49 6.92 7.02
C LEU A 120 3.73 6.03 6.93
N THR A 121 3.58 4.88 6.27
CA THR A 121 4.66 3.94 6.00
C THR A 121 4.94 3.87 4.50
N LEU A 122 6.20 4.08 4.13
CA LEU A 122 6.71 3.76 2.80
C LEU A 122 7.63 2.54 2.90
N LEU A 123 7.19 1.43 2.35
CA LEU A 123 7.97 0.22 2.16
C LEU A 123 8.84 0.40 0.91
N VAL A 124 10.16 0.38 1.10
CA VAL A 124 11.14 0.47 0.02
C VAL A 124 11.66 -0.94 -0.25
N ASP A 125 11.18 -1.56 -1.31
CA ASP A 125 11.64 -2.89 -1.73
C ASP A 125 12.88 -2.73 -2.61
N ILE A 126 14.05 -3.10 -2.08
CA ILE A 126 15.33 -3.00 -2.78
C ILE A 126 15.46 -4.13 -3.80
N LYS A 127 15.57 -3.76 -5.09
CA LYS A 127 15.70 -4.71 -6.21
C LYS A 127 17.12 -4.88 -6.73
N THR A 128 18.06 -4.07 -6.25
CA THR A 128 19.49 -4.08 -6.63
C THR A 128 20.36 -4.56 -5.47
N ASP A 129 21.68 -4.37 -5.56
CA ASP A 129 22.62 -4.70 -4.48
C ASP A 129 22.21 -4.07 -3.14
N ALA A 130 22.18 -4.87 -2.09
CA ALA A 130 21.61 -4.50 -0.80
C ALA A 130 22.37 -3.33 -0.15
N GLU A 131 23.69 -3.44 0.00
CA GLU A 131 24.49 -2.47 0.74
C GLU A 131 24.65 -1.16 -0.01
N ALA A 132 24.95 -1.22 -1.31
CA ALA A 132 25.08 -0.02 -2.14
C ALA A 132 23.76 0.76 -2.19
N THR A 133 22.63 0.06 -2.39
CA THR A 133 21.32 0.71 -2.45
C THR A 133 20.94 1.32 -1.10
N TYR A 134 21.19 0.62 0.01
CA TYR A 134 20.94 1.19 1.34
C TYR A 134 21.82 2.39 1.66
N SER A 135 23.10 2.38 1.26
CA SER A 135 23.96 3.56 1.43
C SER A 135 23.39 4.77 0.69
N ALA A 136 22.97 4.60 -0.56
CA ALA A 136 22.34 5.65 -1.35
C ALA A 136 21.00 6.10 -0.75
N LEU A 137 20.19 5.16 -0.25
CA LEU A 137 18.93 5.44 0.44
C LEU A 137 19.14 6.28 1.69
N ARG A 138 20.12 5.92 2.53
CA ARG A 138 20.45 6.68 3.74
C ARG A 138 20.77 8.13 3.40
N ASP A 139 21.57 8.37 2.37
CA ASP A 139 21.94 9.74 1.96
C ASP A 139 20.73 10.50 1.39
N ALA A 140 19.88 9.84 0.61
CA ALA A 140 18.63 10.41 0.10
C ALA A 140 17.63 10.76 1.21
N LEU A 141 17.64 10.04 2.35
CA LEU A 141 16.72 10.26 3.47
C LEU A 141 17.18 11.37 4.43
N ARG A 142 18.47 11.74 4.46
CA ARG A 142 19.01 12.77 5.37
C ARG A 142 18.21 14.08 5.36
N PRO A 143 17.81 14.66 4.21
CA PRO A 143 17.03 15.91 4.18
C PRO A 143 15.64 15.77 4.84
N TYR A 144 15.14 14.55 4.98
CA TYR A 144 13.81 14.23 5.50
C TYR A 144 13.83 13.74 6.96
N ALA A 145 15.00 13.73 7.62
CA ALA A 145 15.18 13.17 8.96
C ALA A 145 14.19 13.73 10.00
N LYS A 146 13.81 15.02 9.90
CA LYS A 146 12.83 15.66 10.80
C LYS A 146 11.44 14.99 10.80
N TRP A 147 11.10 14.26 9.74
CA TRP A 147 9.82 13.54 9.62
C TRP A 147 9.93 12.05 9.96
N LEU A 148 11.15 11.53 10.08
CA LEU A 148 11.48 10.12 10.27
C LEU A 148 11.94 9.81 11.69
N LEU A 149 12.37 10.84 12.42
CA LEU A 149 12.81 10.74 13.80
C LEU A 149 11.77 11.36 14.74
N PRO A 150 11.66 10.85 15.98
CA PRO A 150 10.89 11.52 17.02
C PRO A 150 11.40 12.96 17.24
N PRO A 151 10.52 13.90 17.64
CA PRO A 151 10.89 15.30 17.81
C PRO A 151 11.90 15.53 18.95
N GLN A 152 11.96 14.60 19.91
CA GLN A 152 12.95 14.59 20.99
C GLN A 152 13.41 13.17 21.26
N GLU A 153 14.65 13.04 21.72
CA GLU A 153 15.19 11.79 22.24
C GLU A 153 14.32 11.30 23.42
N ASN A 154 13.85 10.05 23.35
CA ASN A 154 12.88 9.45 24.28
C ASN A 154 11.43 9.94 24.21
N SER A 155 11.05 10.68 23.15
CA SER A 155 9.64 10.96 22.90
C SER A 155 8.88 9.65 22.60
N LEU A 156 7.74 9.45 23.27
CA LEU A 156 6.80 8.37 22.94
C LEU A 156 6.00 8.67 21.66
N THR A 157 6.13 9.89 21.13
CA THR A 157 5.47 10.31 19.89
C THR A 157 6.17 9.68 18.71
N ARG A 158 5.42 8.88 17.94
CA ARG A 158 5.92 8.28 16.70
C ARG A 158 6.17 9.38 15.65
N PRO A 159 7.22 9.25 14.83
CA PRO A 159 7.41 10.14 13.69
C PRO A 159 6.23 10.00 12.71
N PRO A 160 5.84 11.08 12.00
CA PRO A 160 4.71 11.03 11.08
C PRO A 160 4.98 10.14 9.86
N LEU A 161 6.24 9.93 9.49
CA LEU A 161 6.67 9.06 8.41
C LEU A 161 7.56 7.93 8.94
N ARG A 162 7.39 6.74 8.39
CA ARG A 162 8.24 5.57 8.61
C ARG A 162 8.68 5.00 7.26
N ILE A 163 9.97 4.80 7.09
CA ILE A 163 10.52 4.03 5.97
C ILE A 163 10.85 2.63 6.47
N ILE A 164 10.45 1.60 5.73
CA ILE A 164 10.80 0.19 6.01
C ILE A 164 11.51 -0.37 4.78
N VAL A 165 12.68 -0.96 4.97
CA VAL A 165 13.44 -1.60 3.87
C VAL A 165 13.04 -3.07 3.73
N SER A 166 12.63 -3.47 2.53
CA SER A 166 12.35 -4.84 2.12
C SER A 166 13.22 -5.26 0.90
N GLY A 167 12.87 -6.37 0.26
CA GLY A 167 13.60 -6.92 -0.88
C GLY A 167 14.97 -7.47 -0.49
N ASN A 168 15.99 -7.07 -1.26
CA ASN A 168 17.40 -7.32 -0.97
C ASN A 168 17.85 -6.43 0.21
N ARG A 169 17.35 -6.75 1.40
CA ARG A 169 17.56 -6.01 2.63
C ARG A 169 18.97 -6.24 3.21
N PRO A 170 19.76 -5.19 3.50
CA PRO A 170 21.07 -5.35 4.15
C PRO A 170 20.91 -5.40 5.67
N TYR A 171 20.42 -6.55 6.17
CA TYR A 171 20.05 -6.76 7.58
C TYR A 171 21.12 -6.29 8.57
N GLU A 172 22.34 -6.80 8.44
CA GLU A 172 23.46 -6.46 9.33
C GLU A 172 23.83 -4.97 9.27
N ALA A 173 23.80 -4.37 8.09
CA ALA A 173 24.12 -2.96 7.92
C ALA A 173 23.08 -2.07 8.61
N ILE A 174 21.79 -2.39 8.48
CA ILE A 174 20.70 -1.66 9.15
C ILE A 174 20.75 -1.88 10.67
N ALA A 175 20.98 -3.11 11.12
CA ALA A 175 21.07 -3.47 12.54
C ALA A 175 22.18 -2.69 13.27
N ARG A 176 23.32 -2.46 12.59
CA ARG A 176 24.48 -1.76 13.16
C ARG A 176 24.44 -0.24 12.96
N ASP A 177 23.54 0.28 12.13
CA ASP A 177 23.43 1.71 11.87
C ASP A 177 22.69 2.42 13.01
N THR A 178 23.47 3.07 13.88
CA THR A 178 22.96 3.84 15.02
C THR A 178 22.29 5.15 14.61
N ASN A 179 22.49 5.60 13.37
CA ASN A 179 21.87 6.81 12.80
C ASN A 179 20.84 6.47 11.71
N ARG A 180 20.32 5.23 11.72
CA ARG A 180 19.33 4.78 10.73
C ARG A 180 18.10 5.68 10.73
N LEU A 181 17.57 5.89 9.53
CA LEU A 181 16.29 6.58 9.28
C LEU A 181 15.21 5.61 8.79
N VAL A 182 15.49 4.30 8.88
CA VAL A 182 14.64 3.22 8.37
C VAL A 182 14.47 2.14 9.43
N GLY A 183 13.35 1.44 9.36
CA GLY A 183 13.22 0.07 9.89
C GLY A 183 13.51 -0.97 8.81
N ILE A 184 13.49 -2.24 9.19
CA ILE A 184 13.65 -3.38 8.30
C ILE A 184 12.40 -4.26 8.30
N ASP A 185 12.03 -4.74 7.13
CA ASP A 185 11.10 -5.84 6.95
C ASP A 185 11.79 -7.16 7.33
N GLY A 186 11.36 -7.73 8.45
CA GLY A 186 11.82 -9.01 8.94
C GLY A 186 11.31 -10.20 8.14
N ARG A 187 11.96 -11.34 8.31
CA ARG A 187 11.51 -12.65 7.85
C ARG A 187 11.24 -13.54 9.07
N PRO A 188 10.40 -14.59 8.95
CA PRO A 188 10.15 -15.51 10.06
C PRO A 188 11.41 -16.09 10.71
N GLY A 189 12.49 -16.27 9.94
CA GLY A 189 13.77 -16.72 10.48
C GLY A 189 14.46 -15.72 11.42
N ASP A 190 14.23 -14.42 11.23
CA ASP A 190 14.85 -13.37 12.06
C ASP A 190 14.21 -13.29 13.45
N LEU A 191 12.98 -13.80 13.61
CA LEU A 191 12.29 -13.84 14.90
C LEU A 191 12.97 -14.78 15.90
N GLN A 192 13.76 -15.74 15.43
CA GLN A 192 14.42 -16.73 16.28
C GLN A 192 15.59 -16.14 17.08
N THR A 193 16.21 -15.08 16.58
CA THR A 193 17.36 -14.45 17.25
C THR A 193 16.91 -13.45 18.31
N ASN A 194 15.72 -12.86 18.14
CA ASN A 194 15.18 -11.77 18.97
C ASN A 194 16.20 -10.64 19.22
N GLU A 195 17.09 -10.40 18.24
CA GLU A 195 18.20 -9.45 18.35
C GLU A 195 17.76 -8.01 18.08
N LEU A 196 16.71 -7.83 17.27
CA LEU A 196 16.20 -6.53 16.87
C LEU A 196 14.90 -6.19 17.59
N SER A 197 14.82 -4.98 18.13
CA SER A 197 13.57 -4.48 18.72
C SER A 197 12.51 -4.25 17.64
N ALA A 198 11.24 -4.20 18.05
CA ALA A 198 10.12 -3.83 17.19
C ALA A 198 10.21 -2.41 16.60
N ASP A 199 11.09 -1.55 17.11
CA ASP A 199 11.39 -0.26 16.49
C ASP A 199 12.32 -0.40 15.28
N VAL A 200 13.25 -1.36 15.32
CA VAL A 200 14.15 -1.66 14.21
C VAL A 200 13.47 -2.54 13.17
N MET A 201 12.77 -3.58 13.63
CA MET A 201 12.06 -4.55 12.80
C MET A 201 10.54 -4.46 13.07
N PRO A 202 9.87 -3.40 12.61
CA PRO A 202 8.46 -3.12 12.92
C PRO A 202 7.46 -4.02 12.19
N TRP A 203 7.92 -4.84 11.27
CA TRP A 203 7.13 -5.64 10.36
C TRP A 203 7.89 -6.95 10.12
N VAL A 204 7.16 -8.05 9.92
CA VAL A 204 7.69 -9.32 9.40
C VAL A 204 6.81 -9.79 8.25
N SER A 205 7.40 -10.19 7.12
CA SER A 205 6.66 -10.77 6.00
C SER A 205 7.35 -11.97 5.37
N GLU A 206 6.58 -12.75 4.63
CA GLU A 206 7.06 -13.87 3.84
C GLU A 206 6.12 -14.15 2.67
N SER A 207 6.64 -14.79 1.63
CA SER A 207 5.82 -15.35 0.57
C SER A 207 4.93 -16.46 1.14
N TRP A 208 3.61 -16.24 1.13
CA TRP A 208 2.61 -17.20 1.58
C TRP A 208 2.87 -18.65 1.13
N PRO A 209 3.11 -18.96 -0.16
CA PRO A 209 3.36 -20.33 -0.62
C PRO A 209 4.65 -20.97 -0.09
N ARG A 210 5.55 -20.23 0.58
CA ARG A 210 6.71 -20.81 1.28
C ARG A 210 6.32 -21.34 2.67
N LEU A 211 5.22 -20.88 3.23
CA LEU A 211 4.77 -21.23 4.57
C LEU A 211 3.53 -22.15 4.55
N PHE A 212 2.63 -21.93 3.61
CA PHE A 212 1.28 -22.49 3.61
C PHE A 212 0.93 -23.07 2.23
N LEU A 213 0.16 -24.15 2.21
CA LEU A 213 -0.41 -24.69 0.97
C LEU A 213 -1.82 -24.18 0.73
N TRP A 214 -2.54 -23.80 1.79
CA TRP A 214 -3.88 -23.23 1.68
C TRP A 214 -3.86 -21.91 0.89
N ARG A 215 -4.82 -21.74 -0.03
CA ARG A 215 -4.84 -20.62 -0.98
C ARG A 215 -6.02 -19.66 -0.83
N GLY A 216 -6.72 -19.71 0.31
CA GLY A 216 -7.91 -18.88 0.52
C GLY A 216 -9.24 -19.55 0.18
N GLU A 217 -9.23 -20.80 -0.32
CA GLU A 217 -10.43 -21.55 -0.66
C GLU A 217 -10.76 -22.59 0.40
N GLY A 218 -12.02 -22.63 0.84
CA GLY A 218 -12.48 -23.54 1.89
C GLY A 218 -11.85 -23.25 3.26
N THR A 219 -12.03 -24.18 4.20
CA THR A 219 -11.46 -24.08 5.54
C THR A 219 -9.94 -24.35 5.49
N ILE A 220 -9.16 -23.50 6.15
CA ILE A 220 -7.73 -23.73 6.33
C ILE A 220 -7.49 -25.03 7.13
N PRO A 221 -6.54 -25.90 6.73
CA PRO A 221 -6.19 -27.09 7.52
C PRO A 221 -5.76 -26.71 8.94
N GLU A 222 -6.15 -27.51 9.94
CA GLU A 222 -5.88 -27.23 11.36
C GLU A 222 -4.38 -27.04 11.64
N GLU A 223 -3.53 -27.86 11.04
CA GLU A 223 -2.07 -27.73 11.15
C GLU A 223 -1.53 -26.41 10.56
N GLU A 224 -2.11 -25.94 9.45
CA GLU A 224 -1.73 -24.66 8.86
C GLU A 224 -2.25 -23.47 9.68
N MET A 225 -3.44 -23.58 10.27
CA MET A 225 -3.95 -22.57 11.21
C MET A 225 -3.05 -22.46 12.44
N GLN A 226 -2.71 -23.58 13.08
CA GLN A 226 -1.82 -23.58 14.24
C GLN A 226 -0.47 -22.94 13.90
N ARG A 227 0.10 -23.28 12.74
CA ARG A 227 1.36 -22.66 12.28
C ARG A 227 1.24 -21.15 12.07
N LEU A 228 0.10 -20.67 11.56
CA LEU A 228 -0.16 -19.23 11.41
C LEU A 228 -0.26 -18.55 12.77
N GLU A 229 -0.99 -19.14 13.71
CA GLU A 229 -1.13 -18.65 15.08
C GLU A 229 0.22 -18.57 15.80
N ASP A 230 1.05 -19.62 15.68
CA ASP A 230 2.39 -19.67 16.26
C ASP A 230 3.30 -18.57 15.69
N LEU A 231 3.23 -18.33 14.38
CA LEU A 231 4.00 -17.27 13.72
C LEU A 231 3.57 -15.88 14.21
N VAL A 232 2.27 -15.65 14.32
CA VAL A 232 1.70 -14.39 14.83
C VAL A 232 2.08 -14.18 16.31
N ALA A 233 2.02 -15.23 17.12
CA ALA A 233 2.41 -15.16 18.53
C ALA A 233 3.90 -14.83 18.67
N THR A 234 4.76 -15.49 17.89
CA THR A 234 6.21 -15.26 17.91
C THR A 234 6.56 -13.84 17.45
N ALA A 235 5.87 -13.31 16.43
CA ALA A 235 6.12 -11.96 15.93
C ALA A 235 5.71 -10.84 16.90
N HIS A 236 4.82 -11.13 17.86
CA HIS A 236 4.31 -10.15 18.83
C HIS A 236 4.84 -10.36 20.26
N ALA A 237 5.68 -11.37 20.49
CA ALA A 237 6.30 -11.65 21.79
C ALA A 237 7.37 -10.61 22.15
#